data_AF-A0A7E5WLX5-F1
#
_entry.id   AF-A0A7E5WLX5-F1
#
_cell.length_a   1.000
_cell.length_b   1.000
_cell.length_c   1.000
_cell.angle_alpha   90.00
_cell.angle_beta   90.00
_cell.angle_gamma   90.00
#
_symmetry.space_group_name_H-M   'P 1'
#
loop_
_entity.id
_entity.type
_entity.pdbx_description
1 polymer ?
#
loop_
_entity_poly.entity_id
_entity_poly.type
_entity_poly.pdbx_seq_one_letter_code
_entity_poly.pdbx_strand_id
1 'polypeptide(L)'
;MPLDYTDPVTLKCIIERNGYENRERVRWFLKHKDEQIARAQFTERHHQRTENDILKHDVEHSIQALKIQHDENNKHRRRKPQLETYLNPLADKPEPDEPVMKPVEHEVSNLHYKPLTLGGGRKTYLSARNLKMPEDKYNSCPTSSVYGWRLNDSDLTYGFSKHSKYDAFFHDLYRLSGVHPDPPHYEPPTERIYKRCVGSE
;
A
#
# COMPACT_ATOMS: atom_id res chain seq x y z
N MET A 1 0.83 0.56 -30.36
CA MET A 1 0.47 1.52 -31.42
C MET A 1 -0.57 2.48 -30.86
N PRO A 2 -0.38 3.80 -30.98
CA PRO A 2 -1.42 4.76 -30.62
C PRO A 2 -2.63 4.56 -31.55
N LEU A 3 -3.85 4.58 -30.98
CA LEU A 3 -5.10 4.53 -31.74
C LEU A 3 -5.28 5.85 -32.49
N ASP A 4 -5.58 5.79 -33.79
CA ASP A 4 -5.84 6.98 -34.59
C ASP A 4 -7.31 7.40 -34.42
N TYR A 5 -7.53 8.44 -33.63
CA TYR A 5 -8.87 8.96 -33.34
C TYR A 5 -9.43 9.84 -34.46
N THR A 6 -8.67 10.05 -35.54
CA THR A 6 -9.09 10.85 -36.70
C THR A 6 -9.90 10.04 -37.71
N ASP A 7 -9.77 8.71 -37.68
CA ASP A 7 -10.51 7.80 -38.56
C ASP A 7 -11.97 7.62 -38.10
N PRO A 8 -12.98 7.93 -38.95
CA PRO A 8 -14.39 7.80 -38.58
C PRO A 8 -14.80 6.36 -38.27
N VAL A 9 -14.12 5.35 -38.82
CA VAL A 9 -14.42 3.93 -38.53
C VAL A 9 -14.01 3.58 -37.10
N THR A 10 -12.82 4.03 -36.69
CA THR A 10 -12.31 3.87 -35.33
C THR A 10 -13.21 4.57 -34.30
N LEU A 11 -13.65 5.80 -34.58
CA LEU A 11 -14.59 6.53 -33.72
C LEU A 11 -15.93 5.80 -33.58
N LYS A 12 -16.49 5.29 -34.68
CA LYS A 12 -17.74 4.53 -34.66
C LYS A 12 -17.63 3.27 -33.79
N CYS A 13 -16.54 2.53 -33.93
CA CYS A 13 -16.27 1.33 -33.12
C CYS A 13 -16.20 1.65 -31.61
N ILE A 14 -15.56 2.76 -31.23
CA ILE A 14 -15.47 3.20 -29.84
C ILE A 14 -16.85 3.59 -29.29
N ILE A 15 -17.66 4.31 -30.07
CA ILE A 15 -19.02 4.70 -29.68
C ILE A 15 -19.89 3.46 -29.47
N GLU A 16 -19.85 2.50 -30.40
CA GLU A 16 -20.61 1.25 -30.30
C GLU A 16 -20.18 0.43 -29.07
N ARG A 17 -18.87 0.31 -28.84
CA ARG A 17 -18.33 -0.36 -27.65
C ARG A 17 -18.75 0.32 -26.34
N ASN A 18 -18.66 1.65 -26.27
CA ASN A 18 -19.13 2.40 -25.11
C ASN A 18 -20.63 2.20 -24.88
N GLY A 19 -21.43 2.15 -25.96
CA GLY A 19 -22.85 1.83 -25.88
C GLY A 19 -23.11 0.43 -25.31
N TYR A 20 -22.31 -0.56 -25.71
CA TYR A 20 -22.37 -1.92 -25.16
C TYR A 20 -21.98 -1.97 -23.68
N GLU A 21 -20.83 -1.38 -23.31
CA GLU A 21 -20.36 -1.34 -21.93
C GLU A 21 -21.35 -0.63 -21.00
N ASN A 22 -21.95 0.48 -21.46
CA ASN A 22 -22.98 1.19 -20.69
C ASN A 22 -24.22 0.32 -20.45
N ARG A 23 -24.66 -0.47 -21.43
CA ARG A 23 -25.78 -1.40 -21.25
C ARG A 23 -25.46 -2.47 -20.22
N GLU A 24 -24.24 -3.03 -20.25
CA GLU A 24 -23.81 -4.02 -19.27
C GLU A 24 -23.67 -3.42 -17.86
N ARG A 25 -23.16 -2.19 -17.73
CA ARG A 25 -23.13 -1.47 -16.45
C ARG A 25 -24.52 -1.23 -15.90
N VAL A 26 -25.48 -0.81 -16.73
CA VAL A 26 -26.88 -0.61 -16.31
C VAL A 26 -27.51 -1.93 -15.90
N ARG A 27 -27.30 -3.01 -16.66
CA ARG A 27 -27.78 -4.36 -16.30
C ARG A 27 -27.21 -4.82 -14.97
N TRP A 28 -25.91 -4.65 -14.78
CA TRP A 28 -25.24 -4.99 -13.54
C TRP A 28 -25.78 -4.16 -12.37
N PHE A 29 -25.94 -2.84 -12.55
CA PHE A 29 -26.50 -1.96 -11.53
C PHE A 29 -27.92 -2.39 -11.16
N LEU A 30 -28.80 -2.59 -12.14
CA LEU A 30 -30.17 -3.03 -11.90
C LEU A 30 -30.25 -4.37 -11.17
N LYS A 31 -29.32 -5.30 -11.48
CA LYS A 31 -29.23 -6.60 -10.81
C LYS A 31 -28.83 -6.49 -9.33
N HIS A 32 -27.97 -5.53 -8.97
CA HIS A 32 -27.41 -5.41 -7.61
C HIS A 32 -27.93 -4.18 -6.83
N LYS A 33 -28.85 -3.39 -7.40
CA LYS A 33 -29.32 -2.14 -6.79
C LYS A 33 -29.91 -2.37 -5.40
N ASP A 34 -30.68 -3.44 -5.21
CA ASP A 34 -31.39 -3.67 -3.95
C ASP A 34 -30.42 -4.14 -2.85
N GLU A 35 -29.39 -4.91 -3.21
CA GLU A 35 -28.28 -5.24 -2.30
C GLU A 35 -27.49 -4.00 -1.89
N GLN A 36 -27.23 -3.09 -2.83
CA GLN A 36 -26.55 -1.83 -2.54
C GLN A 36 -27.38 -0.91 -1.65
N ILE A 37 -28.69 -0.79 -1.91
CA ILE A 37 -29.62 -0.01 -1.08
C ILE A 37 -29.68 -0.61 0.33
N ALA A 38 -29.77 -1.94 0.45
CA ALA A 38 -29.77 -2.62 1.76
C ALA A 38 -28.47 -2.40 2.54
N ARG A 39 -27.30 -2.39 1.85
CA ARG A 39 -26.00 -2.08 2.48
C ARG A 39 -25.88 -0.60 2.88
N ALA A 40 -26.36 0.31 2.04
CA ALA A 40 -26.34 1.75 2.31
C ALA A 40 -27.23 2.13 3.50
N GLN A 41 -28.35 1.42 3.71
CA GLN A 41 -29.20 1.60 4.90
C GLN A 41 -28.50 1.20 6.21
N PHE A 42 -27.41 0.42 6.16
CA PHE A 42 -26.67 -0.02 7.35
C PHE A 42 -25.46 0.86 7.72
N THR A 43 -25.11 1.88 6.94
CA THR A 43 -23.87 2.66 7.15
C THR A 43 -23.98 3.90 8.03
N GLU A 44 -25.17 4.28 8.49
CA GLU A 44 -25.31 5.43 9.41
C GLU A 44 -25.73 5.00 10.82
N ARG A 45 -24.91 4.15 11.45
CA ARG A 45 -24.73 4.29 12.90
C ARG A 45 -23.67 5.36 13.11
N HIS A 46 -24.05 6.63 12.91
CA HIS A 46 -23.33 7.73 13.52
C HIS A 46 -23.45 7.55 15.03
N HIS A 47 -22.54 6.76 15.61
CA HIS A 47 -22.26 6.88 17.02
C HIS A 47 -21.83 8.32 17.18
N GLN A 48 -22.71 9.15 17.75
CA GLN A 48 -22.39 10.49 18.19
C GLN A 48 -21.29 10.32 19.24
N ARG A 49 -20.04 10.24 18.79
CA ARG A 49 -18.89 10.24 19.68
C ARG A 49 -18.88 11.61 20.29
N THR A 50 -19.18 11.66 21.58
CA THR A 50 -19.03 12.89 22.34
C THR A 50 -17.55 13.24 22.40
N GLU A 51 -17.22 14.52 22.63
CA GLU A 51 -15.82 14.95 22.82
C GLU A 51 -15.13 14.11 23.91
N ASN A 52 -15.88 13.74 24.94
CA ASN A 52 -15.43 12.86 26.01
C ASN A 52 -15.03 11.46 25.51
N ASP A 53 -15.72 10.90 24.52
CA ASP A 53 -15.39 9.58 23.96
C ASP A 53 -14.10 9.64 23.14
N ILE A 54 -13.87 10.75 22.42
CA ILE A 54 -12.64 10.98 21.66
C ILE A 54 -11.47 11.15 22.63
N LEU A 55 -11.62 12.00 23.64
CA LEU A 55 -10.61 12.19 24.68
C LEU A 55 -10.29 10.88 25.40
N LYS A 56 -11.32 10.08 25.73
CA LYS A 56 -11.13 8.77 26.36
C LYS A 56 -10.35 7.82 25.46
N HIS A 57 -10.70 7.74 24.18
CA HIS A 57 -9.99 6.88 23.22
C HIS A 57 -8.52 7.28 23.08
N ASP A 58 -8.24 8.58 22.98
CA ASP A 58 -6.87 9.09 22.83
C ASP A 58 -6.03 8.80 24.09
N VAL A 59 -6.64 8.98 25.27
CA VAL A 59 -6.01 8.62 26.55
C VAL A 59 -5.74 7.12 26.62
N GLU A 60 -6.72 6.27 26.29
CA GLU A 60 -6.55 4.80 26.29
C GLU A 60 -5.43 4.35 25.34
N HIS A 61 -5.39 4.92 24.14
CA HIS A 61 -4.33 4.65 23.16
C HIS A 61 -2.96 5.11 23.67
N SER A 62 -2.88 6.31 24.28
CA SER A 62 -1.63 6.82 24.85
C SER A 62 -1.11 5.94 26.00
N ILE A 63 -2.00 5.43 26.86
CA ILE A 63 -1.66 4.52 27.95
C ILE A 63 -1.10 3.20 27.40
N GLN A 64 -1.69 2.66 26.33
CA GLN A 64 -1.17 1.44 25.69
C GLN A 64 0.22 1.65 25.09
N ALA A 65 0.43 2.76 24.38
CA ALA A 65 1.74 3.10 23.83
C ALA A 65 2.81 3.23 24.91
N LEU A 66 2.50 3.91 26.02
CA LEU A 66 3.41 4.04 27.17
C LEU A 66 3.74 2.70 27.82
N LYS A 67 2.77 1.78 27.92
CA LYS A 67 3.01 0.42 28.43
C LYS A 67 4.00 -0.34 27.56
N ILE A 68 3.82 -0.31 26.23
CA ILE A 68 4.74 -0.97 25.28
C ILE A 68 6.15 -0.40 25.43
N GLN A 69 6.30 0.92 25.44
CA GLN A 69 7.59 1.58 25.63
C GLN A 69 8.23 1.23 26.98
N HIS A 70 7.42 1.15 28.04
CA HIS A 70 7.91 0.74 29.35
C HIS A 70 8.44 -0.69 29.36
N ASP A 71 7.73 -1.62 28.72
CA ASP A 71 8.12 -3.01 28.60
C ASP A 71 9.40 -3.19 27.77
N GLU A 72 9.50 -2.47 26.65
CA GLU A 72 10.72 -2.42 25.83
C GLU A 72 11.90 -1.86 26.63
N ASN A 73 11.72 -0.72 27.30
CA ASN A 73 12.74 -0.14 28.15
C ASN A 73 13.17 -1.08 29.27
N ASN A 74 12.25 -1.83 29.88
CA ASN A 74 12.58 -2.83 30.89
C ASN A 74 13.39 -4.00 30.33
N LYS A 75 13.09 -4.46 29.10
CA LYS A 75 13.90 -5.45 28.40
C LYS A 75 15.32 -4.92 28.17
N HIS A 76 15.46 -3.67 27.74
CA HIS A 76 16.76 -3.05 27.47
C HIS A 76 17.57 -2.72 28.73
N ARG A 77 16.91 -2.28 29.81
CA ARG A 77 17.56 -2.02 31.13
C ARG A 77 18.22 -3.26 31.72
N ARG A 78 17.69 -4.45 31.43
CA ARG A 78 18.23 -5.73 31.89
C ARG A 78 19.27 -6.34 30.95
N ARG A 79 19.47 -5.77 29.75
CA ARG A 79 20.58 -6.19 28.90
C ARG A 79 21.87 -5.69 29.53
N LYS A 80 22.74 -6.61 29.92
CA LYS A 80 24.13 -6.27 30.17
C LYS A 80 24.68 -5.68 28.86
N PRO A 81 25.44 -4.57 28.90
CA PRO A 81 26.16 -4.12 27.71
C PRO A 81 26.94 -5.32 27.19
N GLN A 82 26.78 -5.64 25.91
CA GLN A 82 27.63 -6.65 25.29
C GLN A 82 29.04 -6.10 25.40
N LEU A 83 29.82 -6.65 26.33
CA LEU A 83 31.25 -6.42 26.35
C LEU A 83 31.73 -7.00 25.02
N GLU A 84 32.08 -6.15 24.07
CA GLU A 84 32.74 -6.57 22.84
C GLU A 84 34.00 -7.32 23.25
N THR A 85 33.87 -8.63 23.23
CA THR A 85 34.93 -9.54 23.56
C THR A 85 35.73 -9.65 22.27
N TYR A 86 36.75 -8.81 22.13
CA TYR A 86 37.73 -8.82 21.04
C TYR A 86 38.64 -10.07 21.07
N LEU A 87 38.11 -11.22 21.49
CA LEU A 87 38.77 -12.52 21.47
C LEU A 87 37.71 -13.57 21.12
N ASN A 88 37.47 -13.72 19.81
CA ASN A 88 36.62 -14.76 19.23
C ASN A 88 37.10 -16.16 19.68
N PRO A 89 36.31 -16.94 20.44
CA PRO A 89 36.55 -18.38 20.63
C PRO A 89 36.19 -19.20 19.37
N LEU A 90 35.89 -18.53 18.27
CA LEU A 90 35.53 -19.09 16.96
C LEU A 90 36.70 -19.11 15.97
N ALA A 91 37.92 -18.81 16.42
CA ALA A 91 39.11 -19.10 15.64
C ALA A 91 39.21 -20.63 15.43
N ASP A 92 38.99 -21.02 14.18
CA ASP A 92 39.36 -22.27 13.53
C ASP A 92 38.52 -23.50 13.87
N LYS A 93 37.28 -23.50 13.40
CA LYS A 93 36.87 -24.62 12.55
C LYS A 93 37.03 -24.16 11.11
N PRO A 94 37.83 -24.83 10.27
CA PRO A 94 37.74 -24.61 8.84
C PRO A 94 36.32 -25.03 8.43
N GLU A 95 35.46 -24.04 8.19
CA GLU A 95 34.26 -24.23 7.40
C GLU A 95 34.72 -24.96 6.12
N PRO A 96 34.10 -26.10 5.75
CA PRO A 96 34.48 -26.81 4.53
C PRO A 96 34.40 -25.79 3.39
N ASP A 97 35.50 -25.62 2.63
CA ASP A 97 35.65 -24.61 1.58
C ASP A 97 34.32 -24.39 0.86
N GLU A 98 33.58 -23.36 1.28
CA GLU A 98 32.28 -23.12 0.67
C GLU A 98 32.58 -22.80 -0.79
N PRO A 99 31.99 -23.53 -1.75
CA PRO A 99 32.30 -23.31 -3.14
C PRO A 99 32.04 -21.85 -3.45
N VAL A 100 33.08 -21.17 -3.96
CA VAL A 100 33.08 -19.73 -4.27
C VAL A 100 31.85 -19.32 -5.09
N MET A 101 31.29 -20.27 -5.84
CA MET A 101 30.06 -20.15 -6.62
C MET A 101 29.02 -21.18 -6.18
N LYS A 102 27.76 -20.74 -6.04
CA LYS A 102 26.63 -21.67 -5.91
C LYS A 102 26.55 -22.58 -7.16
N PRO A 103 26.32 -23.89 -7.00
CA PRO A 103 26.09 -24.78 -8.13
C PRO A 103 24.90 -24.28 -8.96
N VAL A 104 25.02 -24.40 -10.29
CA VAL A 104 23.94 -24.03 -11.20
C VAL A 104 22.79 -25.02 -11.04
N GLU A 105 21.57 -24.50 -10.88
CA GLU A 105 20.35 -25.33 -10.82
C GLU A 105 20.27 -26.28 -12.02
N HIS A 106 19.85 -27.52 -11.77
CA HIS A 106 19.81 -28.57 -12.79
C HIS A 106 18.92 -28.18 -13.99
N GLU A 107 17.83 -27.43 -13.77
CA GLU A 107 16.96 -26.95 -14.84
C GLU A 107 17.67 -25.98 -15.80
N VAL A 108 18.49 -25.09 -15.24
CA VAL A 108 19.29 -24.12 -15.99
C VAL A 108 20.42 -24.84 -16.72
N SER A 109 21.06 -25.81 -16.07
CA SER A 109 22.04 -26.70 -16.69
C SER A 109 21.44 -27.44 -17.90
N ASN A 110 20.23 -27.99 -17.75
CA ASN A 110 19.51 -28.64 -18.84
C ASN A 110 19.26 -27.71 -20.03
N LEU A 111 19.02 -26.42 -19.81
CA LEU A 111 18.89 -25.44 -20.91
C LEU A 111 20.20 -25.26 -21.69
N HIS A 112 21.34 -25.29 -21.00
CA HIS A 112 22.66 -25.19 -21.62
C HIS A 112 23.02 -26.44 -22.44
N TYR A 113 22.72 -27.63 -21.91
CA TYR A 113 23.06 -28.90 -22.56
C TYR A 113 22.02 -29.39 -23.58
N LYS A 114 20.85 -28.77 -23.66
CA LYS A 114 19.89 -29.05 -24.74
C LYS A 114 20.49 -28.69 -26.10
N PRO A 115 20.35 -29.54 -27.13
CA PRO A 115 20.83 -29.22 -28.46
C PRO A 115 20.09 -28.01 -29.02
N LEU A 116 20.79 -27.21 -29.83
CA LEU A 116 20.26 -25.99 -30.45
C LEU A 116 18.98 -26.25 -31.28
N THR A 117 18.87 -27.45 -31.87
CA THR A 117 17.71 -27.87 -32.66
C THR A 117 16.41 -27.99 -31.85
N LEU A 118 16.51 -28.26 -30.54
CA LEU A 118 15.38 -28.37 -29.62
C LEU A 118 15.10 -27.06 -28.86
N GLY A 119 15.63 -25.93 -29.35
CA GLY A 119 15.52 -24.64 -28.66
C GLY A 119 16.40 -24.52 -27.42
N GLY A 120 17.46 -25.31 -27.33
CA GLY A 120 18.46 -25.17 -26.27
C GLY A 120 19.44 -24.00 -26.48
N GLY A 121 20.37 -23.88 -25.56
CA GLY A 121 21.56 -23.04 -25.70
C GLY A 121 21.41 -21.63 -25.14
N ARG A 122 22.34 -20.76 -25.55
CA ARG A 122 22.55 -19.44 -24.93
C ARG A 122 21.32 -18.53 -25.01
N LYS A 123 20.59 -18.55 -26.13
CA LYS A 123 19.46 -17.63 -26.34
C LYS A 123 18.31 -17.92 -25.37
N THR A 124 17.96 -19.20 -25.20
CA THR A 124 16.87 -19.61 -24.30
C THR A 124 17.26 -19.52 -22.84
N TYR A 125 18.52 -19.76 -22.51
CA TYR A 125 19.06 -19.42 -21.19
C TYR A 125 18.91 -17.93 -20.88
N LEU A 126 19.32 -17.03 -21.79
CA LEU A 126 19.24 -15.58 -21.55
C LEU A 126 17.79 -15.09 -21.42
N SER A 127 16.86 -15.65 -22.19
CA SER A 127 15.44 -15.31 -22.03
C SER A 127 14.87 -15.79 -20.70
N ALA A 128 15.20 -17.02 -20.27
CA ALA A 128 14.78 -17.54 -18.98
C ALA A 128 15.41 -16.76 -17.81
N ARG A 129 16.67 -16.39 -17.95
CA ARG A 129 17.40 -15.58 -16.97
C ARG A 129 16.78 -14.18 -16.80
N ASN A 130 16.23 -13.58 -17.86
CA ASN A 130 15.60 -12.27 -17.76
C ASN A 130 14.34 -12.27 -16.89
N LEU A 131 13.65 -13.42 -16.77
CA LEU A 131 12.48 -13.59 -15.91
C LEU A 131 12.84 -13.77 -14.44
N LYS A 132 14.08 -14.15 -14.11
CA LYS A 132 14.54 -14.32 -12.73
C LYS A 132 14.76 -12.97 -12.05
N MET A 133 14.45 -12.92 -10.76
CA MET A 133 14.75 -11.78 -9.90
C MET A 133 16.27 -11.50 -9.89
N PRO A 134 16.71 -10.25 -9.66
CA PRO A 134 18.13 -9.91 -9.58
C PRO A 134 18.90 -10.80 -8.60
N GLU A 135 18.28 -11.17 -7.48
CA GLU A 135 18.83 -12.09 -6.46
C GLU A 135 19.18 -13.46 -7.05
N ASP A 136 18.27 -14.05 -7.83
CA ASP A 136 18.44 -15.38 -8.43
C ASP A 136 19.24 -15.34 -9.74
N LYS A 137 19.41 -14.15 -10.32
CA LYS A 137 20.10 -13.92 -11.60
C LYS A 137 21.62 -13.95 -11.48
N TYR A 138 22.13 -13.59 -10.30
CA TYR A 138 23.55 -13.53 -10.00
C TYR A 138 23.84 -14.46 -8.83
N ASN A 139 24.53 -15.57 -9.11
CA ASN A 139 25.12 -16.42 -8.08
C ASN A 139 26.26 -15.65 -7.40
N SER A 140 25.92 -14.63 -6.61
CA SER A 140 26.88 -13.85 -5.83
C SER A 140 27.34 -14.68 -4.64
N CYS A 141 28.62 -14.52 -4.29
CA CYS A 141 29.24 -15.16 -3.15
C CYS A 141 28.56 -14.67 -1.86
N PRO A 142 28.17 -15.55 -0.92
CA PRO A 142 27.53 -15.15 0.33
C PRO A 142 28.43 -14.30 1.24
N THR A 143 29.73 -14.26 1.00
CA THR A 143 30.72 -13.61 1.89
C THR A 143 30.80 -12.10 1.77
N SER A 144 30.23 -11.45 0.74
CA SER A 144 30.19 -9.99 0.63
C SER A 144 28.79 -9.43 0.90
N SER A 145 28.27 -9.67 2.10
CA SER A 145 26.95 -9.19 2.55
C SER A 145 26.84 -7.67 2.72
N VAL A 146 27.86 -6.89 2.35
CA VAL A 146 27.86 -5.42 2.48
C VAL A 146 27.07 -4.73 1.35
N TYR A 147 26.84 -5.40 0.21
CA TYR A 147 26.11 -4.86 -0.95
C TYR A 147 25.20 -5.93 -1.59
N GLY A 148 24.33 -6.54 -0.79
CA GLY A 148 23.37 -7.53 -1.29
C GLY A 148 22.07 -6.86 -1.75
N TRP A 149 21.67 -7.06 -3.01
CA TRP A 149 20.35 -6.73 -3.53
C TRP A 149 19.26 -7.62 -2.93
N ARG A 150 19.16 -7.73 -1.60
CA ARG A 150 18.06 -8.43 -0.95
C ARG A 150 16.81 -7.54 -1.00
N LEU A 151 16.28 -7.39 -2.21
CA LEU A 151 15.03 -6.69 -2.52
C LEU A 151 13.85 -7.34 -1.80
N ASN A 152 13.89 -8.66 -1.60
CA ASN A 152 12.89 -9.39 -0.82
C ASN A 152 12.96 -9.08 0.69
N ASP A 153 14.16 -8.88 1.24
CA ASP A 153 14.34 -8.51 2.66
C ASP A 153 14.18 -7.00 2.88
N SER A 154 14.33 -6.18 1.82
CA SER A 154 14.01 -4.77 1.91
C SER A 154 12.50 -4.65 2.02
N ASP A 155 12.01 -4.43 3.25
CA ASP A 155 10.65 -4.00 3.58
C ASP A 155 10.35 -2.58 3.01
N LEU A 156 10.70 -2.33 1.75
CA LEU A 156 10.07 -1.33 0.89
C LEU A 156 8.64 -1.78 0.58
N THR A 157 7.88 -2.12 1.62
CA THR A 157 6.44 -1.98 1.59
C THR A 157 6.19 -0.58 1.07
N TYR A 158 5.43 -0.48 -0.02
CA TYR A 158 5.01 0.79 -0.61
C TYR A 158 3.98 1.46 0.33
N GLY A 159 4.35 1.64 1.60
CA GLY A 159 3.64 2.53 2.49
C GLY A 159 3.89 3.93 1.98
N PHE A 160 2.81 4.66 1.69
CA PHE A 160 2.91 6.09 1.48
C PHE A 160 3.73 6.68 2.64
N SER A 161 4.79 7.42 2.32
CA SER A 161 5.58 8.09 3.34
C SER A 161 4.61 8.90 4.20
N LYS A 162 4.58 8.66 5.52
CA LYS A 162 3.69 9.35 6.48
C LYS A 162 3.79 10.88 6.43
N HIS A 163 4.82 11.41 5.77
CA HIS A 163 5.08 12.84 5.62
C HIS A 163 5.22 13.26 4.14
N SER A 164 4.65 12.49 3.21
CA SER A 164 4.60 12.86 1.80
C SER A 164 3.76 14.13 1.67
N LYS A 165 4.28 15.16 0.99
CA LYS A 165 3.55 16.42 0.74
C LYS A 165 2.19 16.19 0.07
N TYR A 166 2.07 15.10 -0.68
CA TYR A 166 0.83 14.73 -1.36
C TYR A 166 -0.20 14.10 -0.42
N ASP A 167 0.23 13.46 0.67
CA ASP A 167 -0.68 12.73 1.57
C ASP A 167 -1.59 13.69 2.36
N ALA A 168 -1.05 14.86 2.77
CA ALA A 168 -1.85 15.94 3.35
C ALA A 168 -2.91 16.47 2.36
N PHE A 169 -2.53 16.60 1.08
CA PHE A 169 -3.43 17.06 0.02
C PHE A 169 -4.55 16.04 -0.27
N PHE A 170 -4.22 14.74 -0.31
CA PHE A 170 -5.20 13.68 -0.45
C PHE A 170 -6.11 13.58 0.77
N HIS A 171 -5.57 13.70 1.98
CA HIS A 171 -6.37 13.72 3.21
C HIS A 171 -7.40 14.84 3.23
N ASP A 172 -7.05 16.04 2.76
CA ASP A 172 -7.97 17.18 2.72
C ASP A 172 -9.01 17.08 1.59
N LEU A 173 -8.65 16.53 0.43
CA LEU A 173 -9.60 16.29 -0.67
C LEU A 173 -10.59 15.15 -0.41
N TYR A 174 -10.15 14.10 0.28
CA TYR A 174 -10.94 12.90 0.55
C TYR A 174 -11.56 12.90 1.95
N ARG A 175 -11.61 14.04 2.66
CA ARG A 175 -12.41 14.14 3.89
C ARG A 175 -13.86 13.81 3.55
N LEU A 176 -14.31 12.64 4.02
CA LEU A 176 -15.69 12.16 3.88
C LEU A 176 -16.69 13.01 4.67
N SER A 177 -16.22 13.82 5.61
CA SER A 177 -17.01 14.89 6.20
C SER A 177 -17.13 16.02 5.18
N GLY A 178 -18.32 16.26 4.65
CA GLY A 178 -18.61 17.46 3.86
C GLY A 178 -18.31 18.75 4.64
N VAL A 179 -18.63 19.90 4.01
CA VAL A 179 -18.51 21.22 4.67
C VAL A 179 -19.15 21.15 6.05
N HIS A 180 -18.41 21.51 7.10
CA HIS A 180 -18.96 21.57 8.46
C HIS A 180 -20.21 22.45 8.43
N PRO A 181 -21.32 22.04 9.08
CA PRO A 181 -22.51 22.88 9.16
C PRO A 181 -22.11 24.24 9.75
N ASP A 182 -22.70 25.31 9.21
CA ASP A 182 -22.40 26.65 9.69
C ASP A 182 -22.67 26.76 11.20
N PRO A 183 -21.82 27.47 11.96
CA PRO A 183 -22.05 27.67 13.37
C PRO A 183 -23.46 28.23 13.68
N PRO A 184 -24.06 27.93 14.85
CA PRO A 184 -25.45 28.29 15.16
C PRO A 184 -25.78 29.78 15.05
N HIS A 185 -24.79 30.68 15.12
CA HIS A 185 -24.98 32.12 14.99
C HIS A 185 -25.20 32.62 13.56
N TYR A 186 -25.03 31.75 12.55
CA TYR A 186 -25.39 32.01 11.16
C TYR A 186 -26.80 31.53 10.80
N GLU A 187 -27.46 30.78 11.69
CA GLU A 187 -28.87 30.42 11.48
C GLU A 187 -29.72 31.68 11.53
N PRO A 188 -30.68 31.86 10.59
CA PRO A 188 -31.61 32.97 10.68
C PRO A 188 -32.39 32.86 12.00
N PRO A 189 -32.57 33.96 12.75
CA PRO A 189 -33.30 33.92 14.00
C PRO A 189 -34.67 33.30 13.80
N THR A 190 -34.99 32.27 14.59
CA THR A 190 -36.20 31.45 14.47
C THR A 190 -37.47 32.26 14.74
N GLU A 191 -37.32 33.37 15.47
CA GLU A 191 -38.41 34.25 15.85
C GLU A 191 -38.70 35.27 14.74
N ARG A 192 -39.91 35.19 14.16
CA ARG A 192 -40.52 36.24 13.30
C ARG A 192 -40.88 37.49 14.11
N ILE A 193 -39.98 38.03 14.95
CA ILE A 193 -40.19 39.30 15.64
C ILE A 193 -39.40 40.39 14.91
N TYR A 194 -39.65 40.53 13.61
CA TYR A 194 -39.51 41.83 12.99
C TYR A 194 -40.78 42.61 13.30
N LYS A 195 -40.81 43.29 14.46
CA LYS A 195 -41.71 44.43 14.63
C LYS A 195 -41.29 45.45 13.57
N ARG A 196 -41.99 45.45 12.44
CA ARG A 196 -41.94 46.52 11.45
C ARG A 196 -42.26 47.79 12.24
N CYS A 197 -41.28 48.66 12.42
CA CYS A 197 -41.52 50.01 12.95
C CYS A 197 -42.34 50.73 11.89
N VAL A 198 -43.66 50.55 11.92
CA VAL A 198 -44.59 51.37 11.15
C VAL A 198 -44.68 52.67 11.94
N GLY A 199 -44.18 53.75 11.35
CA GLY A 199 -44.22 55.08 11.93
C GLY A 199 -45.63 55.45 12.34
N SER A 200 -45.75 56.04 13.51
CA SER A 200 -46.93 56.77 13.96
C SER A 200 -47.08 58.04 13.12
N GLU A 201 -48.09 58.10 12.26
CA GLU A 201 -48.72 59.34 11.79
C GLU A 201 -49.84 59.75 12.74
#